data_AF-A0A9E4ZSA6-F1
#
_entry.id   AF-A0A9E4ZSA6-F1
#
_cell.length_a   1.000
_cell.length_b   1.000
_cell.length_c   1.000
_cell.angle_alpha   90.00
_cell.angle_beta   90.00
_cell.angle_gamma   90.00
#
_symmetry.space_group_name_H-M   'P 1'
#
loop_
_entity.id
_entity.type
_entity.pdbx_description
1 polymer ?
#
loop_
_entity_poly.entity_id
_entity_poly.type
_entity_poly.pdbx_seq_one_letter_code
_entity_poly.pdbx_strand_id
1 'polypeptide(L)'
;MRVETLIYIGLVLAFILVSIFFPIFYLKSPIYQQSLKLFVFSLNLFNSVIYSSFIVPTALLSLIFLVVSVIILPLRFRYSTYLSMFYASLSFVLALVTYIYIDRYFDYRGYLIYPTYTGIFYLNIPLSLSFGLPFYIFLPIIGISALNTATNLNWLSIRPQSQLEKLMRVEHGRLIMALSSTLKKLGIRHDVTNDSLIVSKNYVITESQNPSFNVFFPTHDFAIIGKNIGVLRINGEYFYLERANAIKLALSEVIRLGEVLNKEGENKTVSDNKEVKTT
;
A
#
# COMPACT_ATOMS: atom_id res chain seq x y z
N MET A 1 6.12 6.72 -12.92
CA MET A 1 5.06 6.08 -12.10
C MET A 1 5.24 4.57 -12.19
N ARG A 2 4.85 3.79 -11.17
CA ARG A 2 4.85 2.33 -11.26
C ARG A 2 3.72 1.86 -12.21
N VAL A 3 3.89 0.71 -12.86
CA VAL A 3 2.92 0.17 -13.82
C VAL A 3 1.58 -0.11 -13.13
N GLU A 4 1.61 -0.58 -11.89
CA GLU A 4 0.45 -0.82 -11.04
C GLU A 4 -0.41 0.44 -10.85
N THR A 5 0.24 1.59 -10.68
CA THR A 5 -0.46 2.88 -10.57
C THR A 5 -1.11 3.24 -11.90
N LEU A 6 -0.44 3.01 -13.03
CA LEU A 6 -1.00 3.30 -14.35
C LEU A 6 -2.20 2.41 -14.66
N ILE A 7 -2.17 1.13 -14.28
CA ILE A 7 -3.30 0.21 -14.42
C ILE A 7 -4.50 0.73 -13.63
N TYR A 8 -4.29 1.13 -12.36
CA TYR A 8 -5.36 1.67 -11.52
C TYR A 8 -5.97 2.95 -12.12
N ILE A 9 -5.13 3.89 -12.56
CA ILE A 9 -5.57 5.13 -13.21
C ILE A 9 -6.36 4.84 -14.49
N GLY A 10 -5.85 3.94 -15.33
CA GLY A 10 -6.51 3.53 -16.56
C GLY A 10 -7.89 2.93 -16.31
N LEU A 11 -8.05 2.11 -15.27
CA LEU A 11 -9.35 1.56 -14.89
C LEU A 11 -10.33 2.62 -14.41
N VAL A 12 -9.90 3.59 -13.60
CA VAL A 12 -10.78 4.67 -13.14
C VAL A 12 -11.20 5.56 -14.32
N LEU A 13 -10.30 5.87 -15.24
CA LEU A 13 -10.64 6.60 -16.46
C LEU A 13 -11.61 5.81 -17.34
N ALA A 14 -11.39 4.51 -17.51
CA ALA A 14 -12.30 3.63 -18.23
C ALA A 14 -13.68 3.60 -17.57
N PHE A 15 -13.75 3.51 -16.23
CA PHE A 15 -15.00 3.57 -15.49
C PHE A 15 -15.75 4.87 -15.77
N ILE A 16 -15.09 6.03 -15.65
CA ILE A 16 -15.72 7.33 -15.90
C ILE A 16 -16.23 7.40 -17.34
N LEU A 17 -15.40 7.02 -18.31
CA LEU A 17 -15.73 7.10 -19.73
C LEU A 17 -16.90 6.18 -20.10
N VAL A 18 -16.88 4.92 -19.66
CA VAL A 18 -17.99 3.98 -19.90
C VAL A 18 -19.27 4.45 -19.19
N SER A 19 -19.16 5.00 -17.98
CA SER A 19 -20.29 5.48 -17.18
C SER A 19 -21.03 6.68 -17.78
N ILE A 20 -20.40 7.43 -18.70
CA ILE A 20 -21.06 8.50 -19.46
C ILE A 20 -22.08 7.91 -20.43
N PHE A 21 -21.74 6.80 -21.09
CA PHE A 21 -22.57 6.20 -22.14
C PHE A 21 -23.55 5.16 -21.58
N PHE A 22 -23.07 4.32 -20.65
CA PHE A 22 -23.82 3.23 -20.05
C PHE A 22 -24.10 3.52 -18.58
N PRO A 23 -25.31 3.25 -18.07
CA PRO A 23 -25.61 3.33 -16.67
C PRO A 23 -24.98 2.19 -15.88
N ILE A 24 -24.77 2.48 -14.60
CA ILE A 24 -24.21 1.57 -13.61
C ILE A 24 -25.23 0.48 -13.28
N PHE A 25 -26.50 0.85 -13.11
CA PHE A 25 -27.59 -0.08 -12.93
C PHE A 25 -28.85 0.38 -13.65
N TYR A 26 -29.74 -0.59 -13.89
CA TYR A 26 -31.06 -0.40 -14.44
C TYR A 26 -32.08 -1.13 -13.56
N LEU A 27 -33.21 -0.48 -13.32
CA LEU A 27 -34.43 -1.14 -12.91
C LEU A 27 -35.38 -1.08 -14.12
N LYS A 28 -35.73 -2.22 -14.70
CA LYS A 28 -36.53 -2.27 -15.93
C LYS A 28 -37.81 -3.07 -15.77
N SER A 29 -38.80 -2.62 -16.52
CA SER A 29 -40.11 -3.21 -16.73
C SER A 29 -40.65 -2.70 -18.09
N PRO A 30 -41.61 -3.37 -18.75
CA PRO A 30 -42.10 -2.96 -20.07
C PRO A 30 -42.56 -1.49 -20.17
N ILE A 31 -43.07 -0.94 -19.08
CA ILE A 31 -43.60 0.44 -19.02
C ILE A 31 -42.79 1.36 -18.10
N TYR A 32 -41.70 0.86 -17.51
CA TYR A 32 -40.95 1.59 -16.49
C TYR A 32 -39.44 1.32 -16.57
N GLN A 33 -38.64 2.37 -16.54
CA GLN A 33 -37.18 2.25 -16.51
C GLN A 33 -36.56 3.31 -15.59
N GLN A 34 -35.85 2.86 -14.57
CA GLN A 34 -34.89 3.67 -13.82
C GLN A 34 -33.48 3.37 -14.30
N SER A 35 -32.63 4.39 -14.38
CA SER A 35 -31.20 4.17 -14.56
C SER A 35 -30.35 5.28 -13.95
N LEU A 36 -29.22 4.88 -13.39
CA LEU A 36 -28.19 5.77 -12.88
C LEU A 36 -26.96 5.74 -13.80
N LYS A 37 -26.68 6.84 -14.49
CA LYS A 37 -25.48 7.05 -15.31
C LYS A 37 -24.52 7.96 -14.58
N LEU A 38 -23.31 7.50 -14.26
CA LEU A 38 -22.25 8.28 -13.60
C LEU A 38 -22.72 8.94 -12.26
N PHE A 39 -23.42 10.06 -12.32
CA PHE A 39 -24.09 10.73 -11.19
C PHE A 39 -25.52 11.24 -11.52
N VAL A 40 -26.00 10.99 -12.74
CA VAL A 40 -27.30 11.40 -13.26
C VAL A 40 -28.28 10.25 -13.15
N PHE A 41 -29.37 10.47 -12.42
CA PHE A 41 -30.50 9.56 -12.33
C PHE A 41 -31.57 9.95 -13.34
N SER A 42 -32.17 8.94 -13.96
CA SER A 42 -33.23 9.07 -14.96
C SER A 42 -34.35 8.08 -14.66
N LEU A 43 -35.59 8.54 -14.86
CA LEU A 43 -36.79 7.73 -14.69
C LEU A 43 -37.72 7.97 -15.89
N ASN A 44 -38.00 6.89 -16.61
CA ASN A 44 -38.88 6.84 -17.77
C ASN A 44 -40.12 6.00 -17.44
N LEU A 45 -41.29 6.48 -17.85
CA LEU A 45 -42.57 5.78 -17.69
C LEU A 45 -43.32 5.83 -19.04
N PHE A 46 -43.89 4.72 -19.48
CA PHE A 46 -44.58 4.57 -20.78
C PHE A 46 -43.77 5.05 -22.00
N ASN A 47 -42.45 4.80 -22.01
CA ASN A 47 -41.52 5.31 -23.04
C ASN A 47 -41.51 6.84 -23.20
N SER A 48 -42.19 7.59 -22.33
CA SER A 48 -42.05 9.03 -22.22
C SER A 48 -40.95 9.34 -21.21
N VAL A 49 -40.03 10.23 -21.59
CA VAL A 49 -38.97 10.72 -20.70
C VAL A 49 -39.57 11.81 -19.85
N ILE A 50 -39.83 11.53 -18.58
CA ILE A 50 -40.53 12.46 -17.69
C ILE A 50 -39.56 13.12 -16.72
N TYR A 51 -38.64 12.35 -16.14
CA TYR A 51 -37.61 12.84 -15.24
C TYR A 51 -36.24 12.66 -15.90
N SER A 52 -35.92 13.61 -16.79
CA SER A 52 -34.85 13.46 -17.77
C SER A 52 -33.45 13.39 -17.16
N SER A 53 -33.14 14.10 -16.07
CA SER A 53 -31.81 14.06 -15.45
C SER A 53 -31.79 14.78 -14.09
N PHE A 54 -31.79 14.02 -12.99
CA PHE A 54 -31.49 14.59 -11.67
C PHE A 54 -30.06 14.22 -11.27
N ILE A 55 -29.29 15.23 -10.87
CA ILE A 55 -27.97 14.98 -10.27
C ILE A 55 -28.22 14.45 -8.88
N VAL A 56 -27.70 13.25 -8.60
CA VAL A 56 -27.77 12.67 -7.26
C VAL A 56 -26.51 13.10 -6.50
N PRO A 57 -26.61 13.94 -5.45
CA PRO A 57 -25.43 14.50 -4.79
C PRO A 57 -24.48 13.44 -4.22
N THR A 58 -25.02 12.34 -3.70
CA THR A 58 -24.22 11.22 -3.18
C THR A 58 -23.47 10.47 -4.28
N ALA A 59 -24.05 10.37 -5.48
CA ALA A 59 -23.38 9.79 -6.64
C ALA A 59 -22.26 10.71 -7.15
N LEU A 60 -22.49 12.02 -7.16
CA LEU A 60 -21.47 13.01 -7.51
C LEU A 60 -20.31 12.99 -6.52
N LEU A 61 -20.59 12.93 -5.21
CA LEU A 61 -19.56 12.79 -4.18
C LEU A 61 -18.79 11.47 -4.32
N SER A 62 -19.46 10.36 -4.62
CA SER A 62 -18.82 9.08 -4.90
C SER A 62 -17.78 9.21 -6.04
N LEU A 63 -18.15 9.88 -7.13
CA LEU A 63 -17.24 10.15 -8.25
C LEU A 63 -16.06 11.05 -7.82
N ILE A 64 -16.32 12.13 -7.08
CA ILE A 64 -15.27 13.04 -6.62
C ILE A 64 -14.23 12.28 -5.79
N PHE A 65 -14.68 11.46 -4.82
CA PHE A 65 -13.76 10.66 -4.01
C PHE A 65 -13.01 9.61 -4.82
N LEU A 66 -13.63 9.05 -5.86
CA LEU A 66 -12.95 8.14 -6.78
C LEU A 66 -11.82 8.86 -7.52
N VAL A 67 -12.07 10.05 -8.06
CA VAL A 67 -11.06 10.86 -8.75
C VAL A 67 -9.94 11.27 -7.80
N VAL A 68 -10.27 11.69 -6.58
CA VAL A 68 -9.29 12.03 -5.55
C VAL A 68 -8.41 10.82 -5.19
N SER A 69 -8.96 9.61 -5.15
CA SER A 69 -8.19 8.38 -4.88
C SER A 69 -7.06 8.17 -5.90
N VAL A 70 -7.30 8.54 -7.16
CA VAL A 70 -6.32 8.47 -8.25
C VAL A 70 -5.29 9.58 -8.16
N ILE A 71 -5.73 10.82 -7.90
CA ILE A 71 -4.86 11.99 -7.84
C ILE A 71 -3.82 11.84 -6.72
N ILE A 72 -4.17 11.18 -5.61
CA ILE A 72 -3.29 11.05 -4.44
C ILE A 72 -2.12 10.08 -4.65
N LEU A 73 -2.30 9.02 -5.44
CA LEU A 73 -1.28 8.01 -5.71
C LEU A 73 0.06 8.58 -6.22
N PRO A 74 0.11 9.55 -7.16
CA PRO A 74 1.37 10.13 -7.62
C PRO A 74 2.10 11.02 -6.62
N LEU A 75 1.49 11.52 -5.54
CA LEU A 75 2.13 12.50 -4.65
C LEU A 75 3.26 11.91 -3.78
N ARG A 76 3.53 10.60 -3.84
CA ARG A 76 4.65 9.91 -3.16
C ARG A 76 4.79 10.15 -1.64
N PHE A 77 3.72 10.56 -0.95
CA PHE A 77 3.73 10.60 0.52
C PHE A 77 3.75 9.20 1.11
N ARG A 78 4.31 9.06 2.32
CA ARG A 78 4.42 7.79 3.06
C ARG A 78 3.10 7.04 3.18
N TYR A 79 1.98 7.76 3.21
CA TYR A 79 0.63 7.21 3.39
C TYR A 79 -0.25 7.32 2.14
N SER A 80 0.32 7.62 0.97
CA SER A 80 -0.43 7.82 -0.28
C SER A 80 -1.30 6.63 -0.68
N THR A 81 -0.83 5.40 -0.50
CA THR A 81 -1.58 4.16 -0.78
C THR A 81 -2.77 3.99 0.16
N TYR A 82 -2.55 4.15 1.47
CA TYR A 82 -3.61 4.09 2.49
C TYR A 82 -4.69 5.15 2.24
N LEU A 83 -4.26 6.38 1.93
CA LEU A 83 -5.17 7.48 1.68
C LEU A 83 -5.97 7.26 0.38
N SER A 84 -5.33 6.75 -0.68
CA SER A 84 -6.01 6.35 -1.91
C SER A 84 -7.09 5.29 -1.64
N MET A 85 -6.77 4.25 -0.87
CA MET A 85 -7.74 3.22 -0.48
C MET A 85 -8.87 3.77 0.37
N PHE A 86 -8.58 4.68 1.31
CA PHE A 86 -9.61 5.34 2.11
C PHE A 86 -10.62 6.07 1.21
N TYR A 87 -10.15 6.86 0.25
CA TYR A 87 -11.02 7.57 -0.69
C TYR A 87 -11.76 6.63 -1.65
N ALA A 88 -11.12 5.57 -2.14
CA ALA A 88 -11.79 4.56 -2.96
C ALA A 88 -12.89 3.84 -2.18
N SER A 89 -12.65 3.53 -0.90
CA SER A 89 -13.63 2.90 -0.01
C SER A 89 -14.80 3.85 0.27
N LEU A 90 -14.52 5.12 0.50
CA LEU A 90 -15.55 6.15 0.69
C LEU A 90 -16.41 6.32 -0.57
N SER A 91 -15.78 6.32 -1.75
CA SER A 91 -16.48 6.31 -3.04
C SER A 91 -17.43 5.12 -3.15
N PHE A 92 -16.97 3.91 -2.82
CA PHE A 92 -17.79 2.70 -2.83
C PHE A 92 -18.98 2.79 -1.87
N VAL A 93 -18.75 3.21 -0.63
CA VAL A 93 -19.81 3.37 0.37
C VAL A 93 -20.86 4.37 -0.11
N LEU A 94 -20.45 5.50 -0.68
CA LEU A 94 -21.39 6.49 -1.21
C LEU A 94 -22.16 6.00 -2.43
N ALA A 95 -21.55 5.19 -3.30
CA ALA A 95 -22.27 4.54 -4.40
C ALA A 95 -23.33 3.55 -3.87
N LEU A 96 -23.01 2.80 -2.81
CA LEU A 96 -23.93 1.88 -2.16
C LEU A 96 -25.09 2.64 -1.49
N VAL A 97 -24.79 3.71 -0.75
CA VAL A 97 -25.81 4.59 -0.14
C VAL A 97 -26.72 5.18 -1.22
N THR A 98 -26.14 5.61 -2.35
CA THR A 98 -26.92 6.11 -3.50
C THR A 98 -27.89 5.06 -4.01
N TYR A 99 -27.44 3.82 -4.19
CA TYR A 99 -28.29 2.71 -4.61
C TYR A 99 -29.43 2.46 -3.62
N ILE A 100 -29.12 2.32 -2.32
CA ILE A 100 -30.14 2.12 -1.27
C ILE A 100 -31.15 3.26 -1.26
N TYR A 101 -30.68 4.50 -1.41
CA TYR A 101 -31.55 5.66 -1.42
C TYR A 101 -32.52 5.61 -2.61
N ILE A 102 -32.02 5.35 -3.81
CA ILE A 102 -32.85 5.25 -5.01
C ILE A 102 -33.86 4.10 -4.86
N ASP A 103 -33.41 2.93 -4.44
CA ASP A 103 -34.25 1.75 -4.23
C ASP A 103 -35.39 2.04 -3.23
N ARG A 104 -35.05 2.61 -2.07
CA ARG A 104 -36.01 2.87 -0.99
C ARG A 104 -37.00 4.01 -1.27
N TYR A 105 -36.61 5.03 -2.03
CA TYR A 105 -37.50 6.19 -2.29
C TYR A 105 -38.41 5.99 -3.49
N PHE A 106 -38.04 5.10 -4.42
CA PHE A 106 -38.85 4.80 -5.59
C PHE A 106 -39.54 3.44 -5.53
N ASP A 107 -39.32 2.63 -4.50
CA ASP A 107 -40.09 1.42 -4.15
C ASP A 107 -40.59 1.50 -2.70
N TYR A 108 -41.89 1.28 -2.50
CA TYR A 108 -42.52 1.14 -1.20
C TYR A 108 -43.47 -0.05 -1.16
N ARG A 109 -43.13 -1.04 -0.34
CA ARG A 109 -43.93 -2.27 -0.14
C ARG A 109 -44.28 -3.02 -1.44
N GLY A 110 -43.37 -3.01 -2.41
CA GLY A 110 -43.57 -3.64 -3.72
C GLY A 110 -44.37 -2.78 -4.71
N TYR A 111 -44.67 -1.54 -4.34
CA TYR A 111 -45.23 -0.54 -5.24
C TYR A 111 -44.18 0.49 -5.59
N LEU A 112 -43.98 0.72 -6.88
CA LEU A 112 -43.18 1.84 -7.36
C LEU A 112 -43.88 3.16 -7.02
N ILE A 113 -43.12 4.07 -6.42
CA ILE A 113 -43.55 5.43 -6.15
C ILE A 113 -43.23 6.29 -7.37
N TYR A 114 -44.28 6.87 -7.95
CA TYR A 114 -44.17 7.80 -9.06
C TYR A 114 -44.73 9.18 -8.66
N PRO A 115 -43.86 10.16 -8.36
CA PRO A 115 -44.32 11.51 -8.08
C PRO A 115 -44.86 12.17 -9.36
N THR A 116 -45.91 12.96 -9.24
CA THR A 116 -46.46 13.83 -10.29
C THR A 116 -46.62 15.24 -9.75
N TYR A 117 -46.83 16.21 -10.64
CA TYR A 117 -47.13 17.60 -10.24
C TYR A 117 -48.35 17.72 -9.31
N THR A 118 -49.26 16.75 -9.35
CA THR A 118 -50.52 16.76 -8.60
C THR A 118 -50.58 15.75 -7.45
N GLY A 119 -49.56 14.91 -7.26
CA GLY A 119 -49.58 13.88 -6.20
C GLY A 119 -48.55 12.77 -6.39
N ILE A 120 -48.89 11.57 -5.91
CA ILE A 120 -48.04 10.39 -5.96
C ILE A 120 -48.90 9.22 -6.47
N PHE A 121 -48.42 8.53 -7.51
CA PHE A 121 -49.00 7.28 -7.99
C PHE A 121 -48.19 6.09 -7.47
N TYR A 122 -48.91 5.03 -7.11
CA TYR A 122 -48.33 3.74 -6.73
C TYR A 122 -48.58 2.73 -7.83
N LEU A 123 -47.52 2.14 -8.37
CA LEU A 123 -47.58 1.19 -9.47
C LEU A 123 -47.00 -0.15 -9.04
N ASN A 124 -47.81 -1.20 -9.04
CA ASN A 124 -47.33 -2.56 -8.83
C ASN A 124 -46.98 -3.18 -10.20
N ILE A 125 -45.69 -3.27 -10.50
CA ILE A 125 -45.20 -3.79 -11.77
C ILE A 125 -43.98 -4.69 -11.49
N PRO A 126 -43.84 -5.86 -12.14
CA PRO A 126 -42.64 -6.68 -11.98
C PRO A 126 -41.41 -5.93 -12.48
N LEU A 127 -40.37 -5.91 -11.65
CA LEU A 127 -39.11 -5.21 -11.90
C LEU A 127 -37.97 -6.22 -12.05
N SER A 128 -37.15 -6.01 -13.06
CA SER A 128 -35.87 -6.70 -13.22
C SER A 128 -34.73 -5.73 -12.94
N LEU A 129 -33.93 -6.01 -11.90
CA LEU A 129 -32.67 -5.33 -11.66
C LEU A 129 -31.60 -5.87 -12.62
N SER A 130 -30.82 -4.98 -13.21
CA SER A 130 -29.71 -5.34 -14.08
C SER A 130 -28.55 -4.38 -13.89
N PHE A 131 -27.32 -4.90 -13.93
CA PHE A 131 -26.10 -4.09 -13.81
C PHE A 131 -25.47 -3.85 -15.17
N GLY A 132 -25.03 -2.63 -15.42
CA GLY A 132 -24.33 -2.26 -16.64
C GLY A 132 -22.82 -2.49 -16.54
N LEU A 133 -22.14 -2.31 -17.67
CA LEU A 133 -20.68 -2.46 -17.76
C LEU A 133 -19.88 -1.64 -16.71
N PRO A 134 -20.25 -0.38 -16.39
CA PRO A 134 -19.58 0.38 -15.35
C PRO A 134 -19.50 -0.32 -14.00
N PHE A 135 -20.56 -1.03 -13.59
CA PHE A 135 -20.60 -1.74 -12.32
C PHE A 135 -19.49 -2.79 -12.24
N TYR A 136 -19.29 -3.54 -13.32
CA TYR A 136 -18.26 -4.57 -13.41
C TYR A 136 -16.84 -4.00 -13.49
N ILE A 137 -16.64 -2.75 -13.93
CA ILE A 137 -15.34 -2.05 -13.85
C ILE A 137 -15.10 -1.52 -12.43
N PHE A 138 -16.15 -1.06 -11.76
CA PHE A 138 -16.05 -0.46 -10.44
C PHE A 138 -15.53 -1.45 -9.38
N LEU A 139 -15.95 -2.71 -9.44
CA LEU A 139 -15.51 -3.75 -8.49
C LEU A 139 -13.97 -4.00 -8.51
N PRO A 140 -13.34 -4.25 -9.68
CA PRO A 140 -11.89 -4.34 -9.80
C PRO A 140 -11.13 -3.12 -9.29
N ILE A 141 -11.68 -1.90 -9.45
CA ILE A 141 -11.04 -0.68 -8.95
C ILE A 141 -10.86 -0.76 -7.44
N ILE A 142 -11.92 -1.11 -6.70
CA ILE A 142 -11.84 -1.27 -5.23
C ILE A 142 -10.86 -2.40 -4.86
N GLY A 143 -10.93 -3.54 -5.57
CA GLY A 143 -10.03 -4.66 -5.35
C GLY A 143 -8.55 -4.29 -5.54
N ILE A 144 -8.21 -3.61 -6.64
CA ILE A 144 -6.86 -3.15 -6.93
C ILE A 144 -6.42 -2.08 -5.94
N SER A 145 -7.31 -1.20 -5.51
CA SER A 145 -6.99 -0.22 -4.47
C SER A 145 -6.59 -0.91 -3.16
N ALA A 146 -7.32 -1.96 -2.74
CA ALA A 146 -6.99 -2.74 -1.56
C ALA A 146 -5.66 -3.49 -1.74
N LEU A 147 -5.45 -4.10 -2.90
CA LEU A 147 -4.22 -4.79 -3.29
C LEU A 147 -3.00 -3.85 -3.28
N ASN A 148 -3.17 -2.62 -3.77
CA ASN A 148 -2.16 -1.57 -3.77
C ASN A 148 -1.72 -1.21 -2.35
N THR A 149 -2.66 -1.14 -1.41
CA THR A 149 -2.36 -0.90 0.01
C THR A 149 -1.67 -2.11 0.64
N ALA A 150 -2.21 -3.31 0.44
CA ALA A 150 -1.67 -4.54 1.02
C ALA A 150 -0.23 -4.83 0.56
N THR A 151 0.07 -4.56 -0.72
CA THR A 151 1.39 -4.86 -1.31
C THR A 151 2.31 -3.64 -1.42
N ASN A 152 1.87 -2.46 -0.96
CA ASN A 152 2.54 -1.18 -1.17
C ASN A 152 2.93 -0.97 -2.65
N LEU A 153 1.97 -1.15 -3.56
CA LEU A 153 2.12 -1.01 -5.02
C LEU A 153 3.19 -1.94 -5.62
N ASN A 154 3.24 -3.22 -5.23
CA ASN A 154 4.22 -4.20 -5.75
C ASN A 154 3.60 -5.55 -6.12
N TRP A 155 2.30 -5.62 -6.35
CA TRP A 155 1.60 -6.88 -6.63
C TRP A 155 1.91 -7.44 -8.03
N LEU A 156 2.43 -6.63 -8.95
CA LEU A 156 2.89 -7.09 -10.27
C LEU A 156 4.36 -7.53 -10.26
N SER A 157 5.07 -7.35 -9.13
CA SER A 157 6.49 -7.67 -9.03
C SER A 157 6.67 -9.19 -8.93
N ILE A 158 7.22 -9.77 -10.00
CA ILE A 158 7.40 -11.22 -10.21
C ILE A 158 8.27 -11.90 -9.13
N ARG A 159 8.99 -11.11 -8.30
CA ARG A 159 9.65 -11.59 -7.08
C ARG A 159 9.47 -10.60 -5.93
N PRO A 160 8.92 -11.00 -4.76
CA PRO A 160 9.00 -10.17 -3.56
C PRO A 160 10.47 -10.04 -3.17
N GLN A 161 11.05 -8.86 -3.35
CA GLN A 161 12.46 -8.64 -3.03
C GLN A 161 12.69 -8.84 -1.53
N SER A 162 13.58 -9.76 -1.20
CA SER A 162 14.03 -9.96 0.19
C SER A 162 14.70 -8.68 0.71
N GLN A 163 14.71 -8.46 2.01
CA GLN A 163 15.39 -7.29 2.60
C GLN A 163 16.88 -7.25 2.21
N LEU A 164 17.48 -8.43 2.03
CA LEU A 164 18.84 -8.60 1.54
C LEU A 164 19.01 -8.11 0.09
N GLU A 165 18.06 -8.41 -0.81
CA GLU A 165 18.08 -7.88 -2.18
C GLU A 165 17.93 -6.37 -2.24
N LYS A 166 17.17 -5.77 -1.30
CA LYS A 166 17.08 -4.32 -1.16
C LYS A 166 18.41 -3.72 -0.75
N LEU A 167 19.12 -4.34 0.20
CA LEU A 167 20.46 -3.93 0.65
C LEU A 167 21.51 -4.01 -0.47
N MET A 168 21.45 -5.06 -1.30
CA MET A 168 22.38 -5.26 -2.41
C MET A 168 22.21 -4.22 -3.53
N ARG A 169 21.05 -3.56 -3.63
CA ARG A 169 20.76 -2.54 -4.65
C ARG A 169 20.89 -1.09 -4.15
N VAL A 170 21.27 -0.88 -2.89
CA VAL A 170 21.44 0.48 -2.36
C VAL A 170 22.64 1.15 -3.05
N GLU A 171 22.44 2.36 -3.56
CA GLU A 171 23.53 3.18 -4.12
C GLU A 171 24.61 3.44 -3.08
N HIS A 172 25.86 3.57 -3.55
CA HIS A 172 27.00 3.90 -2.71
C HIS A 172 26.72 5.19 -1.91
N GLY A 173 26.90 5.14 -0.59
CA GLY A 173 26.65 6.24 0.36
C GLY A 173 25.31 6.18 1.11
N ARG A 174 24.46 5.19 0.82
CA ARG A 174 23.21 4.93 1.58
C ARG A 174 23.18 3.55 2.24
N LEU A 175 24.25 2.77 2.08
CA LEU A 175 24.30 1.38 2.55
C LEU A 175 24.20 1.33 4.07
N ILE A 176 24.90 2.22 4.76
CA ILE A 176 24.91 2.31 6.23
C ILE A 176 23.52 2.63 6.79
N MET A 177 22.78 3.56 6.19
CA MET A 177 21.39 3.86 6.59
C MET A 177 20.45 2.68 6.35
N ALA A 178 20.64 1.95 5.26
CA ALA A 178 19.83 0.76 4.96
C ALA A 178 20.15 -0.39 5.92
N LEU A 179 21.44 -0.58 6.25
CA LEU A 179 21.92 -1.59 7.18
C LEU A 179 21.43 -1.29 8.61
N SER A 180 21.54 -0.04 9.09
CA SER A 180 21.03 0.38 10.40
C SER A 180 19.52 0.16 10.53
N SER A 181 18.75 0.50 9.48
CA SER A 181 17.30 0.25 9.45
C SER A 181 16.97 -1.25 9.54
N THR A 182 17.79 -2.10 8.92
CA THR A 182 17.61 -3.54 8.94
C THR A 182 17.96 -4.11 10.32
N LEU A 183 19.07 -3.69 10.92
CA LEU A 183 19.50 -4.12 12.26
C LEU A 183 18.54 -3.68 13.36
N LYS A 184 17.98 -2.47 13.24
CA LYS A 184 16.94 -1.99 14.15
C LYS A 184 15.69 -2.86 14.13
N LYS A 185 15.30 -3.39 12.96
CA LYS A 185 14.18 -4.33 12.83
C LYS A 185 14.50 -5.71 13.42
N LEU A 186 15.78 -6.10 13.40
CA LEU A 186 16.27 -7.34 14.01
C LEU A 186 16.52 -7.21 15.53
N GLY A 187 16.31 -6.02 16.12
CA GLY A 187 16.53 -5.79 17.55
C GLY A 187 18.00 -5.74 17.97
N ILE A 188 18.93 -5.63 17.01
CA ILE A 188 20.38 -5.64 17.29
C ILE A 188 20.83 -4.23 17.68
N ARG A 189 21.48 -4.10 18.85
CA ARG A 189 22.07 -2.85 19.32
C ARG A 189 23.27 -2.47 18.43
N HIS A 190 23.25 -1.25 17.90
CA HIS A 190 24.30 -0.73 17.03
C HIS A 190 24.38 0.80 17.17
N ASP A 191 25.58 1.34 17.03
CA ASP A 191 25.83 2.78 16.99
C ASP A 191 26.19 3.21 15.57
N VAL A 192 25.73 4.39 15.16
CA VAL A 192 25.99 4.94 13.82
C VAL A 192 26.87 6.19 13.97
N THR A 193 28.03 6.20 13.33
CA THR A 193 28.97 7.32 13.36
C THR A 193 29.35 7.71 11.94
N ASN A 194 28.84 8.85 11.45
CA ASN A 194 29.04 9.51 10.14
C ASN A 194 29.10 8.61 8.89
N ASP A 195 30.07 7.69 8.78
CA ASP A 195 30.25 6.70 7.69
C ASP A 195 30.64 5.29 8.20
N SER A 196 30.27 4.97 9.43
CA SER A 196 30.48 3.64 10.02
C SER A 196 29.31 3.21 10.91
N LEU A 197 29.08 1.91 10.93
CA LEU A 197 28.12 1.23 11.77
C LEU A 197 28.89 0.30 12.71
N ILE A 198 28.83 0.61 14.00
CA ILE A 198 29.54 -0.11 15.06
C ILE A 198 28.54 -1.09 15.68
N VAL A 199 28.84 -2.39 15.54
CA VAL A 199 28.07 -3.48 16.15
C VAL A 199 28.96 -4.08 17.22
N SER A 200 28.65 -3.81 18.48
CA SER A 200 29.53 -4.14 19.62
C SER A 200 30.86 -3.41 19.62
N LYS A 201 31.64 -3.56 20.69
CA LYS A 201 32.98 -2.96 20.81
C LYS A 201 33.99 -3.49 19.76
N ASN A 202 33.64 -4.57 19.05
CA ASN A 202 34.59 -5.37 18.29
C ASN A 202 34.30 -5.48 16.79
N TYR A 203 33.22 -4.88 16.25
CA TYR A 203 32.90 -4.98 14.82
C TYR A 203 32.44 -3.66 14.22
N VAL A 204 33.13 -3.21 13.17
CA VAL A 204 32.83 -1.95 12.48
C VAL A 204 32.58 -2.19 11.00
N ILE A 205 31.43 -1.77 10.49
CA ILE A 205 31.09 -1.74 9.07
C ILE A 205 31.28 -0.32 8.57
N THR A 206 32.08 -0.08 7.53
CA THR A 206 32.25 1.25 6.93
C THR A 206 32.08 1.21 5.42
N GLU A 207 31.59 2.31 4.87
CA GLU A 207 31.45 2.55 3.45
C GLU A 207 32.37 3.71 3.07
N SER A 208 33.65 3.48 2.76
CA SER A 208 34.50 4.58 2.29
C SER A 208 35.78 4.19 1.55
N GLN A 209 36.19 5.11 0.67
CA GLN A 209 37.50 5.22 -0.01
C GLN A 209 38.61 5.72 0.92
N ASN A 210 38.29 6.13 2.16
CA ASN A 210 39.27 6.50 3.16
C ASN A 210 38.76 6.07 4.56
N PRO A 211 39.04 4.84 4.99
CA PRO A 211 38.66 4.39 6.32
C PRO A 211 39.43 5.22 7.36
N SER A 212 38.70 5.84 8.29
CA SER A 212 39.27 6.53 9.47
C SER A 212 39.91 5.57 10.48
N PHE A 213 39.98 4.28 10.15
CA PHE A 213 40.55 3.22 10.95
C PHE A 213 41.81 2.67 10.29
N ASN A 214 42.81 2.33 11.10
CA ASN A 214 44.11 1.88 10.63
C ASN A 214 43.99 0.46 10.03
N VAL A 215 43.72 0.37 8.73
CA VAL A 215 43.53 -0.91 8.00
C VAL A 215 44.78 -1.80 8.04
N PHE A 216 45.95 -1.18 8.23
CA PHE A 216 47.23 -1.88 8.28
C PHE A 216 47.51 -2.56 9.64
N PHE A 217 46.89 -2.08 10.73
CA PHE A 217 47.03 -2.66 12.08
C PHE A 217 45.69 -2.70 12.81
N PRO A 218 44.74 -3.51 12.33
CA PRO A 218 43.41 -3.56 12.92
C PRO A 218 43.44 -4.27 14.28
N THR A 219 42.97 -3.58 15.32
CA THR A 219 42.79 -4.15 16.66
C THR A 219 41.49 -4.95 16.80
N HIS A 220 40.55 -4.79 15.87
CA HIS A 220 39.21 -5.38 15.90
C HIS A 220 38.83 -5.95 14.52
N ASP A 221 37.73 -6.72 14.47
CA ASP A 221 37.15 -7.23 13.23
C ASP A 221 36.38 -6.10 12.52
N PHE A 222 36.35 -6.12 11.19
CA PHE A 222 35.74 -5.04 10.41
C PHE A 222 35.25 -5.49 9.04
N ALA A 223 34.34 -4.73 8.45
CA ALA A 223 33.94 -4.85 7.05
C ALA A 223 33.97 -3.49 6.35
N ILE A 224 34.80 -3.38 5.32
CA ILE A 224 34.83 -2.22 4.41
C ILE A 224 34.09 -2.62 3.13
N ILE A 225 32.98 -1.95 2.84
CA ILE A 225 32.16 -2.25 1.65
C ILE A 225 32.39 -1.16 0.61
N GLY A 226 33.23 -1.47 -0.39
CA GLY A 226 33.51 -0.59 -1.53
C GLY A 226 32.53 -0.79 -2.69
N LYS A 227 32.75 -0.05 -3.79
CA LYS A 227 31.80 0.06 -4.92
C LYS A 227 31.54 -1.27 -5.61
N ASN A 228 32.59 -2.07 -5.76
CA ASN A 228 32.55 -3.37 -6.43
C ASN A 228 33.04 -4.52 -5.54
N ILE A 229 33.93 -4.23 -4.59
CA ILE A 229 34.61 -5.20 -3.74
C ILE A 229 34.42 -4.78 -2.28
N GLY A 230 34.18 -5.75 -1.40
CA GLY A 230 34.26 -5.56 0.03
C GLY A 230 35.42 -6.36 0.63
N VAL A 231 36.03 -5.79 1.66
CA VAL A 231 37.10 -6.41 2.44
C VAL A 231 36.56 -6.64 3.85
N LEU A 232 36.60 -7.88 4.31
CA LEU A 232 36.22 -8.23 5.67
C LEU A 232 37.41 -8.83 6.41
N ARG A 233 37.53 -8.50 7.69
CA ARG A 233 38.38 -9.20 8.63
C ARG A 233 37.51 -9.83 9.70
N ILE A 234 37.56 -11.15 9.82
CA ILE A 234 36.79 -11.93 10.79
C ILE A 234 37.75 -12.93 11.44
N ASN A 235 37.84 -12.93 12.77
CA ASN A 235 38.73 -13.81 13.53
C ASN A 235 40.21 -13.74 13.08
N GLY A 236 40.65 -12.59 12.57
CA GLY A 236 42.01 -12.40 12.08
C GLY A 236 42.27 -12.79 10.62
N GLU A 237 41.31 -13.43 9.93
CA GLU A 237 41.42 -13.77 8.50
C GLU A 237 40.82 -12.68 7.61
N TYR A 238 41.44 -12.44 6.45
CA TYR A 238 40.98 -11.45 5.47
C TYR A 238 40.21 -12.10 4.32
N PHE A 239 39.01 -11.60 4.05
CA PHE A 239 38.16 -12.02 2.94
C PHE A 239 37.99 -10.88 1.95
N TYR A 240 38.36 -11.13 0.70
CA TYR A 240 38.14 -10.23 -0.43
C TYR A 240 37.01 -10.78 -1.27
N LEU A 241 35.85 -10.12 -1.21
CA LEU A 241 34.62 -10.61 -1.82
C LEU A 241 33.99 -9.57 -2.71
N GLU A 242 33.27 -10.01 -3.74
CA GLU A 242 32.34 -9.14 -4.46
C GLU A 242 31.35 -8.50 -3.50
N ARG A 243 30.97 -7.25 -3.77
CA ARG A 243 30.12 -6.42 -2.89
C ARG A 243 28.90 -7.17 -2.34
N ALA A 244 28.21 -7.95 -3.16
CA ALA A 244 27.04 -8.71 -2.74
C ALA A 244 27.36 -9.78 -1.68
N ASN A 245 28.48 -10.49 -1.85
CA ASN A 245 28.93 -11.53 -0.92
C ASN A 245 29.54 -10.91 0.33
N ALA A 246 30.21 -9.76 0.20
CA ALA A 246 30.69 -8.97 1.33
C ALA A 246 29.54 -8.49 2.23
N ILE A 247 28.45 -7.98 1.65
CA ILE A 247 27.26 -7.56 2.41
C ILE A 247 26.62 -8.76 3.13
N LYS A 248 26.50 -9.91 2.46
CA LYS A 248 25.95 -11.14 3.06
C LYS A 248 26.77 -11.59 4.27
N LEU A 249 28.09 -11.66 4.11
CA LEU A 249 28.99 -12.12 5.15
C LEU A 249 29.07 -11.14 6.33
N ALA A 250 29.08 -9.83 6.05
CA ALA A 250 29.01 -8.81 7.10
C ALA A 250 27.70 -8.91 7.89
N LEU A 251 26.57 -9.14 7.21
CA LEU A 251 25.28 -9.28 7.87
C LEU A 251 25.22 -10.55 8.73
N SER A 252 25.72 -11.69 8.24
CA SER A 252 25.74 -12.93 9.02
C SER A 252 26.59 -12.78 10.27
N GLU A 253 27.72 -12.08 10.18
CA GLU A 253 28.60 -11.87 11.32
C GLU A 253 27.99 -10.92 12.35
N VAL A 254 27.33 -9.85 11.89
CA VAL A 254 26.58 -8.94 12.77
C VAL A 254 25.44 -9.64 13.49
N ILE A 255 24.73 -10.54 12.82
CA ILE A 255 23.66 -11.34 13.45
C ILE A 255 24.26 -12.27 14.50
N ARG A 256 25.35 -12.98 14.17
CA ARG A 256 26.08 -13.86 15.10
C ARG A 256 26.53 -13.11 16.35
N LEU A 257 27.14 -11.93 16.19
CA LEU A 257 27.58 -11.09 17.30
C LEU A 257 26.40 -10.55 18.12
N GLY A 258 25.30 -10.17 17.45
CA GLY A 258 24.07 -9.74 18.10
C GLY A 258 23.46 -10.83 18.99
N GLU A 259 23.45 -12.09 18.54
CA GLU A 259 22.95 -13.23 19.32
C GLU A 259 23.82 -13.53 20.55
N VAL A 260 25.15 -13.46 20.42
CA VAL A 260 26.09 -13.67 21.53
C VAL A 260 25.91 -12.60 22.60
N LEU A 261 25.78 -11.33 22.20
CA LEU A 261 25.61 -10.22 23.14
C LEU A 261 24.26 -10.23 23.86
N ASN A 262 23.21 -10.71 23.19
CA ASN A 262 21.91 -10.90 23.84
C ASN A 262 21.98 -11.98 24.93
N LYS A 263 22.66 -13.10 24.64
CA LYS A 263 22.88 -14.19 25.62
C LYS A 263 23.76 -13.76 26.79
N GLU A 264 24.80 -12.95 26.56
CA GLU A 264 25.64 -12.40 27.64
C GLU A 264 24.89 -11.39 28.53
N GLY A 265 23.95 -10.62 27.95
CA GLY A 265 23.07 -9.72 28.70
C GLY A 265 22.07 -10.46 29.60
N GLU A 266 21.55 -11.61 29.15
CA GLU A 266 20.72 -12.52 29.96
C GLU A 266 21.53 -13.19 31.08
N ASN A 267 22.77 -13.61 30.82
CA ASN A 267 23.60 -14.22 31.86
C ASN A 267 24.05 -13.24 32.95
N LYS A 268 24.30 -11.96 32.62
CA LYS A 268 24.60 -10.93 33.62
C LYS A 268 23.41 -10.60 34.51
N THR A 269 22.19 -10.60 33.98
CA THR A 269 20.97 -10.37 34.77
C THR A 269 20.62 -11.54 35.70
N VAL A 270 21.09 -12.77 35.39
CA VAL A 270 20.99 -13.93 36.29
C VAL A 270 22.11 -13.95 37.35
N SER A 271 23.30 -13.43 37.05
CA SER A 271 24.41 -13.33 38.00
C SER A 271 24.18 -12.26 39.07
N ASP A 272 23.69 -11.07 38.69
CA ASP A 272 23.40 -9.98 39.66
C ASP A 272 22.26 -10.35 40.65
N ASN A 273 21.36 -11.24 40.25
CA ASN A 273 20.29 -11.73 41.14
C ASN A 273 20.75 -12.82 42.13
N LYS A 274 21.98 -13.33 42.01
CA LYS A 274 22.53 -14.32 42.96
C LYS A 274 23.40 -13.70 44.06
N GLU A 275 23.96 -12.51 43.86
CA GLU A 275 24.80 -11.85 44.89
C GLU A 275 24.00 -11.07 45.93
N VAL A 276 22.71 -10.81 45.71
CA VAL A 276 21.84 -10.11 46.67
C VAL A 276 21.02 -11.10 47.52
N LYS A 277 21.63 -12.16 48.05
CA LYS A 277 21.04 -13.00 49.11
C LYS A 277 22.11 -13.68 49.97
N THR A 278 22.96 -12.90 50.64
CA THR A 278 23.63 -13.31 51.89
C THR A 278 24.20 -12.09 52.57
N THR A 279 23.40 -11.48 53.45
CA THR A 279 23.70 -11.08 54.84
C THR A 279 22.51 -10.32 55.38
#